data_AF-A0A7C3F4T5-F1
#
_entry.id   AF-A0A7C3F4T5-F1
#
_cell.length_a   1.000
_cell.length_b   1.000
_cell.length_c   1.000
_cell.angle_alpha   90.00
_cell.angle_beta   90.00
_cell.angle_gamma   90.00
#
_symmetry.space_group_name_H-M   'P 1'
#
loop_
_entity.id
_entity.type
_entity.pdbx_description
1 polymer ?
#
loop_
_entity_poly.entity_id
_entity_poly.type
_entity_poly.pdbx_seq_one_letter_code
_entity_poly.pdbx_strand_id
1 'polypeptide(L)'
;DHIDGLSDPVQYLSRLQRDIAPEVGEAGGPRRFYIVVEKILSRDEVLPPDWPILGTTGYDFANMLNALFVDGKGTGALDEIYFRFTGSQAAFSDVVYEKKKQVIVELFPGEVRALGRYLAGLAHQENVAVKLSAEELTEALSEVTACLPVYRTYTRTLEVTPRDQGYLKHAVAEARRHREIDTAAIDFLQRILTLDFPHHATAEQKETWLQFVLRWQQLTGAIMAKGFEDTALYGYSRLLSLNEVGGDPGSSGLSASDFHRLNLARLKHWPYTMNATSTHDTKRSQDIRARINVLSEIPEEWEAHLTQWRQWNAPKKTRVNGIPVPEPNIEMLIYQTLIGAWPLDEKEVPGFKERLKAYLVKAVR
;
A
#
# COMPACT_ATOMS: atom_id res chain seq x y z
N ASP A 1 -14.58 -7.34 -7.00
CA ASP A 1 -13.47 -7.68 -6.09
C ASP A 1 -12.15 -7.48 -6.82
N HIS A 2 -11.10 -7.06 -6.10
CA HIS A 2 -9.72 -6.92 -6.60
C HIS A 2 -9.59 -6.30 -8.00
N ILE A 3 -10.13 -5.09 -8.19
CA ILE A 3 -10.20 -4.44 -9.51
C ILE A 3 -8.82 -4.18 -10.13
N ASP A 4 -7.81 -3.99 -9.29
CA ASP A 4 -6.42 -3.72 -9.67
C ASP A 4 -5.69 -4.96 -10.21
N GLY A 5 -6.28 -6.16 -10.16
CA GLY A 5 -5.73 -7.35 -10.81
C GLY A 5 -6.01 -7.45 -12.31
N LEU A 6 -6.97 -6.67 -12.84
CA LEU A 6 -7.37 -6.74 -14.25
C LEU A 6 -6.36 -6.05 -15.16
N SER A 7 -6.24 -6.51 -16.41
CA SER A 7 -5.42 -5.84 -17.42
C SER A 7 -5.99 -4.46 -17.79
N ASP A 8 -7.31 -4.40 -18.07
CA ASP A 8 -8.06 -3.18 -18.36
C ASP A 8 -9.31 -3.06 -17.46
N PRO A 9 -9.17 -2.48 -16.26
CA PRO A 9 -10.29 -2.23 -15.35
C PRO A 9 -11.42 -1.40 -15.94
N VAL A 10 -11.10 -0.38 -16.74
CA VAL A 10 -12.10 0.55 -17.31
C VAL A 10 -12.99 -0.18 -18.30
N GLN A 11 -12.39 -0.97 -19.19
CA GLN A 11 -13.13 -1.77 -20.15
C GLN A 11 -14.03 -2.79 -19.44
N TYR A 12 -13.52 -3.47 -18.41
CA TYR A 12 -14.33 -4.38 -17.59
C TYR A 12 -15.55 -3.68 -16.98
N LEU A 13 -15.33 -2.55 -16.28
CA LEU A 13 -16.40 -1.81 -15.63
C LEU A 13 -17.42 -1.23 -16.62
N SER A 14 -16.95 -0.79 -17.80
CA SER A 14 -17.81 -0.29 -18.87
C SER A 14 -18.70 -1.38 -19.45
N ARG A 15 -18.15 -2.58 -19.67
CA ARG A 15 -18.93 -3.76 -20.08
C ARG A 15 -19.94 -4.12 -19.01
N LEU A 16 -19.51 -4.18 -17.75
CA LEU A 16 -20.37 -4.53 -16.62
C LEU A 16 -21.56 -3.58 -16.47
N GLN A 17 -21.34 -2.25 -16.55
CA GLN A 17 -22.44 -1.29 -16.49
C GLN A 17 -23.41 -1.44 -17.66
N ARG A 18 -22.89 -1.57 -18.88
CA ARG A 18 -23.72 -1.72 -20.08
C ARG A 18 -24.59 -2.97 -20.01
N ASP A 19 -24.04 -4.07 -19.52
CA ASP A 19 -24.71 -5.37 -19.50
C ASP A 19 -25.75 -5.46 -18.36
N ILE A 20 -25.57 -4.73 -17.25
CA ILE A 20 -26.49 -4.72 -16.10
C ILE A 20 -27.55 -3.60 -16.18
N ALA A 21 -27.23 -2.46 -16.79
CA ALA A 21 -28.16 -1.34 -16.96
C ALA A 21 -28.34 -0.98 -18.45
N PRO A 22 -28.90 -1.88 -19.28
CA PRO A 22 -29.04 -1.66 -20.71
C PRO A 22 -30.11 -0.62 -21.08
N GLU A 23 -31.05 -0.31 -20.17
CA GLU A 23 -32.21 0.53 -20.46
C GLU A 23 -32.15 1.93 -19.83
N VAL A 24 -32.32 2.94 -20.70
CA VAL A 24 -32.50 4.35 -20.35
C VAL A 24 -33.76 4.47 -19.49
N GLY A 25 -33.61 4.87 -18.23
CA GLY A 25 -34.76 5.13 -17.36
C GLY A 25 -35.60 6.30 -17.88
N GLU A 26 -36.91 6.26 -17.59
CA GLU A 26 -37.96 7.20 -18.03
C GLU A 26 -37.76 8.69 -17.63
N ALA A 27 -36.61 9.06 -17.08
CA ALA A 27 -36.27 10.42 -16.65
C ALA A 27 -34.89 10.86 -17.17
N GLY A 28 -34.70 10.88 -18.49
CA GLY A 28 -33.75 11.78 -19.18
C GLY A 28 -32.25 11.67 -18.86
N GLY A 29 -31.79 10.67 -18.10
CA GLY A 29 -30.37 10.46 -17.78
C GLY A 29 -30.02 8.97 -17.67
N PRO A 30 -28.76 8.58 -17.92
CA PRO A 30 -28.34 7.18 -17.84
C PRO A 30 -28.46 6.69 -16.37
N ARG A 31 -29.36 5.74 -16.14
CA ARG A 31 -29.50 5.06 -14.84
C ARG A 31 -28.28 4.13 -14.69
N ARG A 32 -27.33 4.50 -13.83
CA ARG A 32 -26.17 3.63 -13.53
C ARG A 32 -26.54 2.63 -12.44
N PHE A 33 -26.22 1.35 -12.63
CA PHE A 33 -26.32 0.37 -11.55
C PHE A 33 -25.32 0.75 -10.44
N TYR A 34 -25.66 0.45 -9.19
CA TYR A 34 -24.77 0.73 -8.07
C TYR A 34 -23.60 -0.25 -8.09
N ILE A 35 -22.46 0.23 -8.59
CA ILE A 35 -21.20 -0.52 -8.63
C ILE A 35 -20.19 0.23 -7.78
N VAL A 36 -19.65 -0.45 -6.77
CA VAL A 36 -18.47 -0.02 -6.01
C VAL A 36 -17.36 -1.02 -6.21
N VAL A 37 -16.12 -0.54 -6.13
CA VAL A 37 -14.94 -1.37 -6.34
C VAL A 37 -14.15 -1.51 -5.06
N GLU A 38 -13.67 -2.71 -4.78
CA GLU A 38 -12.58 -2.87 -3.83
C GLU A 38 -11.30 -2.36 -4.51
N LYS A 39 -10.88 -1.16 -4.11
CA LYS A 39 -9.66 -0.50 -4.56
C LYS A 39 -9.06 0.26 -3.39
N ILE A 40 -7.79 0.02 -3.12
CA ILE A 40 -7.07 0.67 -2.02
C ILE A 40 -6.41 1.93 -2.55
N LEU A 41 -6.73 3.09 -1.97
CA LEU A 41 -6.13 4.37 -2.32
C LEU A 41 -4.95 4.68 -1.40
N SER A 42 -3.79 4.99 -1.97
CA SER A 42 -2.60 5.37 -1.19
C SER A 42 -2.57 6.87 -0.92
N ARG A 43 -2.55 7.30 0.35
CA ARG A 43 -2.42 8.72 0.79
C ARG A 43 -3.29 9.69 -0.02
N ASP A 44 -2.68 10.44 -0.93
CA ASP A 44 -3.31 11.49 -1.76
C ASP A 44 -3.79 10.97 -3.14
N GLU A 45 -3.81 9.65 -3.33
CA GLU A 45 -4.32 9.03 -4.55
C GLU A 45 -5.81 9.30 -4.72
N VAL A 46 -6.17 9.75 -5.93
CA VAL A 46 -7.55 9.99 -6.32
C VAL A 46 -8.02 8.90 -7.28
N LEU A 47 -9.18 8.30 -6.96
CA LEU A 47 -9.84 7.32 -7.81
C LEU A 47 -10.04 7.89 -9.23
N PRO A 48 -9.75 7.13 -10.30
CA PRO A 48 -9.92 7.62 -11.67
C PRO A 48 -11.36 8.09 -11.92
N PRO A 49 -11.57 9.36 -12.35
CA PRO A 49 -12.91 9.94 -12.46
C PRO A 49 -13.71 9.41 -13.67
N ASP A 50 -13.03 8.78 -14.63
CA ASP A 50 -13.65 8.20 -15.82
C ASP A 50 -14.22 6.79 -15.57
N TRP A 51 -14.01 6.21 -14.38
CA TRP A 51 -14.55 4.89 -14.06
C TRP A 51 -16.08 4.95 -13.90
N PRO A 52 -16.84 4.05 -14.55
CA PRO A 52 -18.30 4.09 -14.52
C PRO A 52 -18.85 3.40 -13.26
N ILE A 53 -18.38 3.85 -12.09
CA ILE A 53 -18.69 3.31 -10.76
C ILE A 53 -19.25 4.43 -9.87
N LEU A 54 -19.63 4.09 -8.64
CA LEU A 54 -20.14 5.02 -7.64
C LEU A 54 -19.21 5.20 -6.42
N GLY A 55 -18.08 4.49 -6.39
CA GLY A 55 -17.02 4.70 -5.40
C GLY A 55 -16.26 3.42 -5.05
N THR A 56 -15.58 3.46 -3.90
CA THR A 56 -14.81 2.35 -3.34
C THR A 56 -15.63 1.59 -2.28
N THR A 57 -15.07 0.50 -1.76
CA THR A 57 -15.56 -0.20 -0.56
C THR A 57 -15.25 0.54 0.76
N GLY A 58 -14.53 1.67 0.72
CA GLY A 58 -14.47 2.62 1.83
C GLY A 58 -13.26 2.54 2.76
N TYR A 59 -12.17 1.84 2.40
CA TYR A 59 -10.91 1.86 3.17
C TYR A 59 -10.33 3.27 3.31
N ASP A 60 -10.45 4.09 2.26
CA ASP A 60 -10.08 5.50 2.24
C ASP A 60 -10.85 6.32 3.29
N PHE A 61 -12.14 6.02 3.50
CA PHE A 61 -12.90 6.61 4.60
C PHE A 61 -12.46 6.07 5.96
N ALA A 62 -12.25 4.75 6.08
CA ALA A 62 -11.82 4.11 7.33
C ALA A 62 -10.52 4.72 7.86
N ASN A 63 -9.52 4.91 7.00
CA ASN A 63 -8.23 5.49 7.36
C ASN A 63 -8.34 6.98 7.68
N MET A 64 -9.11 7.74 6.89
CA MET A 64 -9.39 9.15 7.15
C MET A 64 -10.09 9.36 8.51
N LEU A 65 -11.10 8.55 8.83
CA LEU A 65 -11.80 8.61 10.11
C LEU A 65 -10.88 8.19 11.27
N ASN A 66 -10.10 7.12 11.10
CA ASN A 66 -9.19 6.68 12.15
C ASN A 66 -8.13 7.74 12.48
N ALA A 67 -7.57 8.39 11.46
CA ALA A 67 -6.57 9.44 11.63
C ALA A 67 -7.10 10.65 12.42
N LEU A 68 -8.41 10.95 12.37
CA LEU A 68 -9.04 11.99 13.18
C LEU A 68 -8.90 11.75 14.69
N PHE A 69 -8.81 10.49 15.11
CA PHE A 69 -8.70 10.09 16.51
C PHE A 69 -7.25 9.88 16.98
N VAL A 70 -6.27 10.21 16.14
CA VAL A 70 -4.85 10.20 16.54
C VAL A 70 -4.46 11.62 16.94
N ASP A 71 -3.99 11.80 18.17
CA ASP A 71 -3.48 13.09 18.63
C ASP A 71 -2.10 13.36 18.04
N GLY A 72 -2.06 14.22 17.03
CA GLY A 72 -0.82 14.64 16.37
C GLY A 72 0.19 15.31 17.30
N LYS A 73 -0.20 15.79 18.48
CA LYS A 73 0.75 16.32 19.48
C LYS A 73 1.59 15.22 20.11
N GLY A 74 1.04 14.02 20.27
CA GLY A 74 1.75 12.88 20.88
C GLY A 74 2.56 12.05 19.90
N THR A 75 2.40 12.24 18.58
CA THR A 75 3.08 11.39 17.59
C THR A 75 4.60 11.54 17.62
N GLY A 76 5.11 12.73 17.94
CA GLY A 76 6.56 12.93 18.11
C GLY A 76 7.11 12.16 19.31
N ALA A 77 6.39 12.14 20.43
CA ALA A 77 6.76 11.31 21.58
C ALA A 77 6.69 9.81 21.25
N LEU A 78 5.71 9.38 20.46
CA LEU A 78 5.64 7.99 19.99
C LEU A 78 6.80 7.63 19.04
N ASP A 79 7.26 8.54 18.19
CA ASP A 79 8.45 8.34 17.35
C ASP A 79 9.69 8.09 18.23
N GLU A 80 9.88 8.90 19.26
CA GLU A 80 10.99 8.73 20.21
C GLU A 80 10.91 7.43 21.01
N ILE A 81 9.72 7.08 21.51
CA ILE A 81 9.48 5.82 22.23
C ILE A 81 9.77 4.63 21.31
N TYR A 82 9.30 4.67 20.07
CA TYR A 82 9.56 3.64 19.07
C TYR A 82 11.07 3.48 18.82
N PHE A 83 11.78 4.59 18.63
CA PHE A 83 13.23 4.58 18.47
C PHE A 83 13.96 4.03 19.70
N ARG A 84 13.66 4.53 20.92
CA ARG A 84 14.29 4.05 22.16
C ARG A 84 14.04 2.56 22.40
N PHE A 85 12.83 2.08 22.10
CA PHE A 85 12.46 0.70 22.35
C PHE A 85 13.06 -0.27 21.33
N THR A 86 13.03 0.10 20.04
CA THR A 86 13.39 -0.81 18.93
C THR A 86 14.76 -0.57 18.34
N GLY A 87 15.33 0.63 18.51
CA GLY A 87 16.53 1.09 17.83
C GLY A 87 16.31 1.52 16.37
N SER A 88 15.09 1.43 15.84
CA SER A 88 14.78 1.79 14.45
C SER A 88 14.51 3.29 14.30
N GLN A 89 15.16 3.92 13.32
CA GLN A 89 14.88 5.28 12.85
C GLN A 89 14.29 5.31 11.43
N ALA A 90 14.01 4.14 10.86
CA ALA A 90 13.54 4.04 9.48
C ALA A 90 12.20 4.78 9.33
N ALA A 91 12.09 5.60 8.29
CA ALA A 91 10.78 6.12 7.91
C ALA A 91 9.91 4.95 7.42
N PHE A 92 8.60 5.05 7.59
CA PHE A 92 7.72 4.00 7.12
C PHE A 92 7.82 3.77 5.60
N SER A 93 8.10 4.81 4.82
CA SER A 93 8.38 4.69 3.37
C SER A 93 9.58 3.79 3.08
N ASP A 94 10.64 3.85 3.88
CA ASP A 94 11.82 3.00 3.73
C ASP A 94 11.48 1.56 4.04
N VAL A 95 10.68 1.32 5.09
CA VAL A 95 10.18 -0.02 5.42
C VAL A 95 9.35 -0.59 4.26
N VAL A 96 8.45 0.20 3.66
CA VAL A 96 7.65 -0.22 2.51
C VAL A 96 8.53 -0.56 1.32
N TYR A 97 9.52 0.27 1.00
CA TYR A 97 10.48 0.02 -0.08
C TYR A 97 11.23 -1.31 0.14
N GLU A 98 11.84 -1.49 1.31
CA GLU A 98 12.59 -2.72 1.64
C GLU A 98 11.69 -3.96 1.60
N LYS A 99 10.45 -3.87 2.08
CA LYS A 99 9.50 -5.00 2.07
C LYS A 99 8.97 -5.32 0.67
N LYS A 100 8.77 -4.32 -0.19
CA LYS A 100 8.47 -4.57 -1.61
C LYS A 100 9.65 -5.25 -2.32
N LYS A 101 10.89 -4.82 -2.05
CA LYS A 101 12.10 -5.47 -2.58
C LYS A 101 12.20 -6.92 -2.11
N GLN A 102 11.97 -7.18 -0.83
CA GLN A 102 11.94 -8.55 -0.28
C GLN A 102 10.90 -9.40 -1.01
N VAL A 103 9.67 -8.91 -1.15
CA VAL A 103 8.56 -9.61 -1.82
C VAL A 103 8.85 -9.86 -3.31
N ILE A 104 9.46 -8.91 -4.01
CA ILE A 104 9.91 -9.07 -5.41
C ILE A 104 10.84 -10.28 -5.55
N VAL A 105 11.80 -10.42 -4.62
CA VAL A 105 12.81 -11.49 -4.66
C VAL A 105 12.23 -12.84 -4.22
N GLU A 106 11.41 -12.84 -3.16
CA GLU A 106 10.94 -14.07 -2.54
C GLU A 106 9.68 -14.65 -3.22
N LEU A 107 8.74 -13.80 -3.64
CA LEU A 107 7.42 -14.21 -4.10
C LEU A 107 7.22 -14.06 -5.61
N PHE A 108 7.86 -13.08 -6.25
CA PHE A 108 7.70 -12.80 -7.68
C PHE A 108 8.97 -12.93 -8.55
N PRO A 109 9.93 -13.84 -8.25
CA PRO A 109 11.16 -13.90 -9.01
C PRO A 109 10.93 -14.33 -10.46
N GLY A 110 9.87 -15.10 -10.74
CA GLY A 110 9.53 -15.57 -12.09
C GLY A 110 9.00 -14.45 -12.98
N GLU A 111 8.01 -13.72 -12.46
CA GLU A 111 7.31 -12.63 -13.11
C GLU A 111 8.26 -11.47 -13.43
N VAL A 112 9.11 -11.10 -12.46
CA VAL A 112 10.10 -10.04 -12.61
C VAL A 112 11.15 -10.40 -13.66
N ARG A 113 11.66 -11.64 -13.67
CA ARG A 113 12.58 -12.11 -14.73
C ARG A 113 11.90 -12.15 -16.10
N ALA A 114 10.63 -12.54 -16.17
CA ALA A 114 9.90 -12.57 -17.42
C ALA A 114 9.72 -11.15 -18.00
N LEU A 115 9.35 -10.18 -17.16
CA LEU A 115 9.27 -8.77 -17.56
C LEU A 115 10.64 -8.18 -17.88
N GLY A 116 11.68 -8.49 -17.10
CA GLY A 116 13.05 -8.04 -17.39
C GLY A 116 13.54 -8.52 -18.76
N ARG A 117 13.28 -9.78 -19.13
CA ARG A 117 13.56 -10.30 -20.48
C ARG A 117 12.73 -9.63 -21.57
N TYR A 118 11.45 -9.33 -21.29
CA TYR A 118 10.61 -8.58 -22.22
C TYR A 118 11.19 -7.18 -22.45
N LEU A 119 11.57 -6.47 -21.38
CA LEU A 119 12.22 -5.17 -21.46
C LEU A 119 13.53 -5.20 -22.25
N ALA A 120 14.35 -6.23 -22.06
CA ALA A 120 15.57 -6.44 -22.84
C ALA A 120 15.28 -6.65 -24.34
N GLY A 121 14.21 -7.37 -24.67
CA GLY A 121 13.73 -7.52 -26.06
C GLY A 121 13.34 -6.17 -26.68
N LEU A 122 12.65 -5.30 -25.93
CA LEU A 122 12.32 -3.95 -26.37
C LEU A 122 13.59 -3.10 -26.58
N ALA A 123 14.55 -3.18 -25.66
CA ALA A 123 15.83 -2.48 -25.81
C ALA A 123 16.59 -2.90 -27.07
N HIS A 124 16.50 -4.19 -27.45
CA HIS A 124 17.15 -4.71 -28.64
C HIS A 124 16.55 -4.17 -29.93
N GLN A 125 15.22 -4.08 -30.00
CA GLN A 125 14.51 -3.50 -31.15
C GLN A 125 14.83 -2.02 -31.37
N GLU A 126 15.12 -1.28 -30.29
CA GLU A 126 15.47 0.15 -30.34
C GLU A 126 16.95 0.42 -30.63
N ASN A 127 17.77 -0.63 -30.86
CA ASN A 127 19.25 -0.54 -30.89
C ASN A 127 19.87 0.08 -29.62
N VAL A 128 19.12 0.16 -28.51
CA VAL A 128 19.60 0.63 -27.20
C VAL A 128 20.33 -0.50 -26.47
N ALA A 129 20.00 -1.77 -26.76
CA ALA A 129 20.59 -2.96 -26.14
C ALA A 129 22.09 -3.14 -26.40
N VAL A 130 22.72 -2.35 -27.27
CA VAL A 130 24.19 -2.39 -27.44
C VAL A 130 24.91 -1.97 -26.15
N LYS A 131 24.19 -1.39 -25.16
CA LYS A 131 24.78 -0.88 -23.91
C LYS A 131 24.16 -1.42 -22.61
N LEU A 132 23.05 -2.17 -22.65
CA LEU A 132 22.32 -2.58 -21.43
C LEU A 132 22.11 -4.09 -21.38
N SER A 133 22.53 -4.71 -20.28
CA SER A 133 22.32 -6.12 -19.96
C SER A 133 20.89 -6.40 -19.48
N ALA A 134 20.46 -7.66 -19.56
CA ALA A 134 19.17 -8.07 -19.03
C ALA A 134 19.12 -7.97 -17.49
N GLU A 135 20.25 -8.17 -16.82
CA GLU A 135 20.37 -7.98 -15.37
C GLU A 135 20.11 -6.52 -14.97
N GLU A 136 20.78 -5.55 -15.60
CA GLU A 136 20.61 -4.11 -15.32
C GLU A 136 19.16 -3.64 -15.53
N LEU A 137 18.52 -4.12 -16.60
CA LEU A 137 17.11 -3.81 -16.88
C LEU A 137 16.15 -4.44 -15.85
N THR A 138 16.46 -5.65 -15.37
CA THR A 138 15.67 -6.34 -14.34
C THR A 138 15.82 -5.67 -12.97
N GLU A 139 17.03 -5.19 -12.67
CA GLU A 139 17.31 -4.41 -11.47
C GLU A 139 16.56 -3.08 -11.51
N ALA A 140 16.69 -2.30 -12.58
CA ALA A 140 15.96 -1.04 -12.76
C ALA A 140 14.44 -1.25 -12.65
N LEU A 141 13.91 -2.33 -13.25
CA LEU A 141 12.50 -2.72 -13.11
C LEU A 141 12.11 -2.95 -11.65
N SER A 142 12.90 -3.72 -10.91
CA SER A 142 12.63 -4.03 -9.50
C SER A 142 12.65 -2.77 -8.62
N GLU A 143 13.58 -1.87 -8.89
CA GLU A 143 13.82 -0.64 -8.14
C GLU A 143 12.70 0.38 -8.34
N VAL A 144 12.36 0.67 -9.60
CA VAL A 144 11.23 1.55 -9.93
C VAL A 144 9.91 0.97 -9.43
N THR A 145 9.73 -0.36 -9.48
CA THR A 145 8.53 -1.02 -8.97
C THR A 145 8.41 -0.89 -7.45
N ALA A 146 9.50 -1.07 -6.70
CA ALA A 146 9.50 -0.90 -5.25
C ALA A 146 9.20 0.55 -4.84
N CYS A 147 9.63 1.52 -5.65
CA CYS A 147 9.42 2.96 -5.42
C CYS A 147 8.05 3.49 -5.88
N LEU A 148 7.21 2.66 -6.53
CA LEU A 148 5.89 3.12 -6.97
C LEU A 148 4.99 3.41 -5.73
N PRO A 149 4.45 4.64 -5.59
CA PRO A 149 3.74 5.04 -4.37
C PRO A 149 2.27 4.61 -4.35
N VAL A 150 1.76 4.10 -5.48
CA VAL A 150 0.39 3.63 -5.67
C VAL A 150 0.38 2.15 -6.04
N TYR A 151 -0.75 1.47 -5.88
CA TYR A 151 -0.88 0.05 -6.24
C TYR A 151 -0.53 -0.18 -7.71
N ARG A 152 -1.02 0.69 -8.60
CA ARG A 152 -0.71 0.64 -10.02
C ARG A 152 -1.08 1.95 -10.71
N THR A 153 -0.56 2.13 -11.92
CA THR A 153 -1.07 3.11 -12.88
C THR A 153 -2.15 2.47 -13.77
N TYR A 154 -2.83 3.31 -14.56
CA TYR A 154 -3.97 2.92 -15.40
C TYR A 154 -3.79 3.39 -16.85
N THR A 155 -2.56 3.26 -17.38
CA THR A 155 -2.27 3.42 -18.81
C THR A 155 -2.89 2.25 -19.57
N ARG A 156 -3.82 2.59 -20.47
CA ARG A 156 -4.59 1.63 -21.29
C ARG A 156 -4.64 1.98 -22.77
N THR A 157 -4.26 3.21 -23.12
CA THR A 157 -4.11 3.70 -24.49
C THR A 157 -2.65 4.08 -24.70
N LEU A 158 -2.33 4.59 -25.89
CA LEU A 158 -1.01 5.14 -26.20
C LEU A 158 -0.74 6.49 -25.53
N GLU A 159 -1.57 6.90 -24.56
CA GLU A 159 -1.46 8.15 -23.82
C GLU A 159 -1.43 7.87 -22.31
N VAL A 160 -0.42 8.43 -21.62
CA VAL A 160 -0.32 8.36 -20.16
C VAL A 160 -0.93 9.61 -19.56
N THR A 161 -1.89 9.43 -18.66
CA THR A 161 -2.57 10.56 -18.00
C THR A 161 -1.60 11.39 -17.16
N PRO A 162 -1.82 12.71 -16.97
CA PRO A 162 -0.96 13.54 -16.13
C PRO A 162 -0.79 13.02 -14.70
N ARG A 163 -1.84 12.41 -14.14
CA ARG A 163 -1.80 11.76 -12.83
C ARG A 163 -0.77 10.63 -12.81
N ASP A 164 -0.88 9.69 -13.75
CA ASP A 164 -0.02 8.52 -13.78
C ASP A 164 1.42 8.90 -14.17
N GLN A 165 1.61 9.90 -15.04
CA GLN A 165 2.93 10.49 -15.29
C GLN A 165 3.58 11.02 -14.01
N GLY A 166 2.80 11.64 -13.12
CA GLY A 166 3.28 12.11 -11.82
C GLY A 166 3.81 10.97 -10.95
N TYR A 167 3.07 9.87 -10.83
CA TYR A 167 3.50 8.69 -10.07
C TYR A 167 4.73 8.01 -10.67
N LEU A 168 4.80 7.89 -11.99
CA LEU A 168 5.97 7.32 -12.68
C LEU A 168 7.23 8.17 -12.46
N LYS A 169 7.12 9.51 -12.59
CA LYS A 169 8.23 10.43 -12.32
C LYS A 169 8.71 10.35 -10.87
N HIS A 170 7.78 10.27 -9.92
CA HIS A 170 8.12 10.10 -8.51
C HIS A 170 8.86 8.77 -8.28
N ALA A 171 8.33 7.65 -8.77
CA ALA A 171 8.93 6.33 -8.61
C ALA A 171 10.36 6.27 -9.19
N VAL A 172 10.58 6.87 -10.36
CA VAL A 172 11.90 6.95 -10.98
C VAL A 172 12.85 7.84 -10.18
N ALA A 173 12.38 8.97 -9.67
CA ALA A 173 13.20 9.86 -8.85
C ALA A 173 13.63 9.18 -7.55
N GLU A 174 12.71 8.51 -6.85
CA GLU A 174 13.02 7.77 -5.62
C GLU A 174 13.96 6.58 -5.88
N ALA A 175 13.76 5.84 -6.97
CA ALA A 175 14.66 4.73 -7.35
C ALA A 175 16.12 5.21 -7.52
N ARG A 176 16.33 6.40 -8.10
CA ARG A 176 17.67 7.01 -8.23
C ARG A 176 18.26 7.46 -6.89
N ARG A 177 17.44 7.71 -5.86
CA ARG A 177 17.92 8.12 -4.53
C ARG A 177 18.34 6.92 -3.68
N HIS A 178 17.64 5.79 -3.80
CA HIS A 178 17.89 4.61 -2.96
C HIS A 178 19.18 3.87 -3.31
N ARG A 179 19.61 3.88 -4.59
CA ARG A 179 20.79 3.14 -5.06
C ARG A 179 21.51 3.90 -6.17
N GLU A 180 22.82 3.76 -6.21
CA GLU A 180 23.63 4.07 -7.40
C GLU A 180 23.42 2.97 -8.45
N ILE A 181 22.30 3.03 -9.17
CA ILE A 181 22.00 2.14 -10.32
C ILE A 181 22.44 2.86 -11.60
N ASP A 182 22.78 2.09 -12.64
CA ASP A 182 23.00 2.66 -13.97
C ASP A 182 21.77 3.46 -14.42
N THR A 183 21.98 4.77 -14.59
CA THR A 183 20.96 5.72 -15.01
C THR A 183 20.36 5.36 -16.37
N ALA A 184 21.10 4.70 -17.27
CA ALA A 184 20.63 4.38 -18.61
C ALA A 184 19.53 3.30 -18.61
N ALA A 185 19.61 2.31 -17.71
CA ALA A 185 18.55 1.30 -17.55
C ALA A 185 17.26 1.93 -17.00
N ILE A 186 17.39 2.82 -16.01
CA ILE A 186 16.27 3.57 -15.44
C ILE A 186 15.66 4.52 -16.48
N ASP A 187 16.48 5.25 -17.24
CA ASP A 187 16.03 6.16 -18.30
C ASP A 187 15.25 5.40 -19.39
N PHE A 188 15.76 4.24 -19.81
CA PHE A 188 15.07 3.40 -20.78
C PHE A 188 13.74 2.90 -20.24
N LEU A 189 13.72 2.36 -19.01
CA LEU A 189 12.48 1.93 -18.36
C LEU A 189 11.47 3.09 -18.23
N GLN A 190 11.92 4.28 -17.80
CA GLN A 190 11.07 5.46 -17.71
C GLN A 190 10.43 5.77 -19.05
N ARG A 191 11.21 5.79 -20.14
CA ARG A 191 10.73 6.05 -21.50
C ARG A 191 9.66 5.04 -21.93
N ILE A 192 9.86 3.74 -21.63
CA ILE A 192 8.85 2.70 -21.87
C ILE A 192 7.57 2.96 -21.05
N LEU A 193 7.70 3.18 -19.74
CA LEU A 193 6.55 3.35 -18.83
C LEU A 193 5.75 4.61 -19.13
N THR A 194 6.40 5.68 -19.61
CA THR A 194 5.74 6.92 -20.03
C THR A 194 5.26 6.90 -21.48
N LEU A 195 5.46 5.80 -22.20
CA LEU A 195 5.16 5.65 -23.63
C LEU A 195 5.77 6.77 -24.48
N ASP A 196 7.00 7.17 -24.14
CA ASP A 196 7.75 8.20 -24.87
C ASP A 196 8.43 7.59 -26.10
N PHE A 197 7.60 7.35 -27.12
CA PHE A 197 7.99 6.67 -28.34
C PHE A 197 9.00 7.49 -29.15
N PRO A 198 9.97 6.83 -29.81
CA PRO A 198 10.72 7.51 -30.85
C PRO A 198 9.78 7.96 -31.98
N HIS A 199 10.12 9.07 -32.64
CA HIS A 199 9.33 9.62 -33.75
C HIS A 199 9.06 8.62 -34.90
N HIS A 200 9.93 7.63 -35.07
CA HIS A 200 9.83 6.61 -36.12
C HIS A 200 9.18 5.30 -35.66
N ALA A 201 8.62 5.23 -34.44
CA ALA A 201 8.00 4.01 -33.95
C ALA A 201 6.77 3.61 -34.78
N THR A 202 6.75 2.36 -35.23
CA THR A 202 5.60 1.77 -35.93
C THR A 202 4.43 1.55 -34.97
N ALA A 203 3.22 1.37 -35.52
CA ALA A 203 2.04 1.06 -34.70
C ALA A 203 2.22 -0.23 -33.89
N GLU A 204 2.87 -1.25 -34.47
CA GLU A 204 3.17 -2.51 -33.80
C GLU A 204 4.15 -2.35 -32.63
N GLN A 205 5.19 -1.52 -32.79
CA GLN A 205 6.12 -1.21 -31.70
C GLN A 205 5.42 -0.49 -30.55
N LYS A 206 4.58 0.50 -30.87
CA LYS A 206 3.79 1.24 -29.87
C LYS A 206 2.87 0.32 -29.07
N GLU A 207 2.19 -0.60 -29.76
CA GLU A 207 1.36 -1.61 -29.12
C GLU A 207 2.19 -2.55 -28.24
N THR A 208 3.36 -2.97 -28.71
CA THR A 208 4.25 -3.86 -27.93
C THR A 208 4.73 -3.19 -26.63
N TRP A 209 5.02 -1.88 -26.65
CA TRP A 209 5.35 -1.12 -25.44
C TRP A 209 4.14 -1.01 -24.49
N LEU A 210 2.94 -0.74 -25.03
CA LEU A 210 1.71 -0.71 -24.23
C LEU A 210 1.47 -2.07 -23.54
N GLN A 211 1.66 -3.19 -24.24
CA GLN A 211 1.52 -4.53 -23.67
C GLN A 211 2.52 -4.79 -22.53
N PHE A 212 3.75 -4.26 -22.63
CA PHE A 212 4.70 -4.31 -21.52
C PHE A 212 4.16 -3.52 -20.30
N VAL A 213 3.71 -2.29 -20.51
CA VAL A 213 3.16 -1.42 -19.44
C VAL A 213 1.96 -2.08 -18.76
N LEU A 214 1.03 -2.66 -19.54
CA LEU A 214 -0.15 -3.35 -18.99
C LEU A 214 0.24 -4.52 -18.06
N ARG A 215 1.24 -5.33 -18.44
CA ARG A 215 1.72 -6.43 -17.59
C ARG A 215 2.45 -5.94 -16.35
N TRP A 216 3.25 -4.88 -16.48
CA TRP A 216 3.91 -4.26 -15.34
C TRP A 216 2.89 -3.71 -14.33
N GLN A 217 1.84 -3.04 -14.79
CA GLN A 217 0.75 -2.52 -13.94
C GLN A 217 0.00 -3.62 -13.16
N GLN A 218 -0.14 -4.82 -13.72
CA GLN A 218 -0.72 -5.96 -12.98
C GLN A 218 0.23 -6.46 -11.89
N LEU A 219 1.53 -6.52 -12.19
CA LEU A 219 2.54 -6.96 -11.23
C LEU A 219 2.69 -5.98 -10.06
N THR A 220 2.67 -4.67 -10.32
CA THR A 220 2.85 -3.65 -9.26
C THR A 220 1.75 -3.73 -8.21
N GLY A 221 0.51 -4.03 -8.60
CA GLY A 221 -0.62 -4.19 -7.69
C GLY A 221 -0.41 -5.33 -6.70
N ALA A 222 0.07 -6.48 -7.20
CA ALA A 222 0.37 -7.65 -6.36
C ALA A 222 1.56 -7.39 -5.42
N ILE A 223 2.61 -6.74 -5.92
CA ILE A 223 3.79 -6.36 -5.11
C ILE A 223 3.39 -5.36 -4.03
N MET A 224 2.54 -4.38 -4.33
CA MET A 224 2.04 -3.45 -3.32
C MET A 224 1.27 -4.20 -2.24
N ALA A 225 0.26 -5.01 -2.60
CA ALA A 225 -0.53 -5.75 -1.62
C ALA A 225 0.36 -6.62 -0.70
N LYS A 226 1.31 -7.36 -1.27
CA LYS A 226 2.20 -8.24 -0.49
C LYS A 226 3.26 -7.49 0.29
N GLY A 227 3.97 -6.55 -0.33
CA GLY A 227 5.06 -5.81 0.31
C GLY A 227 4.55 -4.79 1.34
N PHE A 228 3.44 -4.12 1.06
CA PHE A 228 2.85 -3.12 1.95
C PHE A 228 1.96 -3.79 3.02
N GLU A 229 0.84 -4.37 2.62
CA GLU A 229 -0.22 -4.77 3.57
C GLU A 229 0.16 -6.01 4.38
N ASP A 230 0.77 -6.99 3.72
CA ASP A 230 1.07 -8.29 4.32
C ASP A 230 2.49 -8.36 4.90
N THR A 231 3.29 -7.30 4.77
CA THR A 231 4.67 -7.30 5.30
C THR A 231 5.02 -5.98 6.01
N ALA A 232 4.99 -4.83 5.33
CA ALA A 232 5.37 -3.56 5.94
C ALA A 232 4.48 -3.17 7.14
N LEU A 233 3.16 -3.43 7.07
CA LEU A 233 2.24 -3.18 8.18
C LEU A 233 2.51 -4.02 9.44
N TYR A 234 3.31 -5.09 9.34
CA TYR A 234 3.77 -5.87 10.50
C TYR A 234 5.19 -5.49 10.94
N GLY A 235 5.93 -4.76 10.09
CA GLY A 235 7.32 -4.33 10.32
C GLY A 235 7.47 -2.98 11.03
N TYR A 236 6.40 -2.21 11.23
CA TYR A 236 6.46 -0.85 11.77
C TYR A 236 5.46 -0.65 12.92
N SER A 237 5.85 -1.01 14.14
CA SER A 237 4.94 -1.05 15.31
C SER A 237 4.83 0.26 16.08
N ARG A 238 5.07 1.42 15.46
CA ARG A 238 5.00 2.72 16.15
C ARG A 238 3.62 2.96 16.80
N LEU A 239 2.56 2.84 16.00
CA LEU A 239 1.17 2.94 16.46
C LEU A 239 0.28 2.06 15.57
N LEU A 240 -0.02 0.84 16.04
CA LEU A 240 -0.66 -0.21 15.24
C LEU A 240 -2.07 0.11 14.74
N SER A 241 -2.75 1.10 15.32
CA SER A 241 -4.04 1.57 14.81
C SER A 241 -3.93 2.24 13.46
N LEU A 242 -2.75 2.74 13.07
CA LEU A 242 -2.48 3.26 11.73
C LEU A 242 -2.08 2.14 10.74
N ASN A 243 -1.76 0.94 11.23
CA ASN A 243 -1.33 -0.19 10.43
C ASN A 243 -2.52 -0.97 9.87
N GLU A 244 -3.20 -0.35 8.92
CA GLU A 244 -4.43 -0.85 8.31
C GLU A 244 -4.31 -0.88 6.78
N VAL A 245 -5.18 -1.65 6.12
CA VAL A 245 -5.25 -1.71 4.65
C VAL A 245 -5.45 -0.30 4.07
N GLY A 246 -4.50 0.17 3.25
CA GLY A 246 -4.45 1.54 2.71
C GLY A 246 -4.09 2.64 3.71
N GLY A 247 -3.69 2.28 4.93
CA GLY A 247 -3.34 3.22 6.00
C GLY A 247 -1.99 3.89 5.76
N ASP A 248 -1.64 4.83 6.64
CA ASP A 248 -0.32 5.47 6.65
C ASP A 248 0.28 5.46 8.08
N PRO A 249 0.97 4.37 8.46
CA PRO A 249 1.67 4.25 9.74
C PRO A 249 2.63 5.39 10.10
N GLY A 250 3.14 6.11 9.09
CA GLY A 250 4.02 7.27 9.29
C GLY A 250 3.28 8.60 9.50
N SER A 251 1.94 8.64 9.43
CA SER A 251 1.16 9.88 9.55
C SER A 251 1.09 10.42 10.98
N SER A 252 0.80 11.71 11.12
CA SER A 252 0.60 12.38 12.41
C SER A 252 -0.88 12.55 12.79
N GLY A 253 -1.77 11.72 12.22
CA GLY A 253 -3.22 11.91 12.35
C GLY A 253 -3.78 12.97 11.38
N LEU A 254 -5.01 13.40 11.63
CA LEU A 254 -5.77 14.30 10.77
C LEU A 254 -6.54 15.34 11.59
N SER A 255 -6.45 16.61 11.21
CA SER A 255 -7.22 17.67 11.85
C SER A 255 -8.73 17.56 11.53
N ALA A 256 -9.59 18.03 12.42
CA ALA A 256 -11.03 18.11 12.14
C ALA A 256 -11.34 18.96 10.89
N SER A 257 -10.59 20.05 10.66
CA SER A 257 -10.72 20.88 9.46
C SER A 257 -10.38 20.11 8.18
N ASP A 258 -9.31 19.31 8.20
CA ASP A 258 -8.94 18.49 7.04
C ASP A 258 -9.94 17.36 6.82
N PHE A 259 -10.43 16.74 7.89
CA PHE A 259 -11.51 15.75 7.81
C PHE A 259 -12.77 16.33 7.14
N HIS A 260 -13.19 17.53 7.52
CA HIS A 260 -14.32 18.21 6.86
C HIS A 260 -14.03 18.54 5.40
N ARG A 261 -12.83 19.04 5.08
CA ARG A 261 -12.40 19.33 3.70
C ARG A 261 -12.44 18.07 2.82
N LEU A 262 -11.94 16.94 3.32
CA LEU A 262 -11.97 15.66 2.61
C LEU A 262 -13.40 15.12 2.44
N ASN A 263 -14.28 15.30 3.43
CA ASN A 263 -15.70 14.95 3.27
C ASN A 263 -16.40 15.80 2.20
N LEU A 264 -16.09 17.10 2.11
CA LEU A 264 -16.63 17.96 1.04
C LEU A 264 -16.14 17.51 -0.35
N ALA A 265 -14.87 17.15 -0.48
CA ALA A 265 -14.32 16.60 -1.71
C ALA A 265 -15.01 15.27 -2.09
N ARG A 266 -15.22 14.38 -1.12
CA ARG A 266 -15.96 13.13 -1.31
C ARG A 266 -17.41 13.37 -1.76
N LEU A 267 -18.14 14.28 -1.11
CA LEU A 267 -19.51 14.64 -1.51
C LEU A 267 -19.56 15.17 -2.96
N LYS A 268 -18.57 15.96 -3.36
CA LYS A 268 -18.49 16.54 -4.71
C LYS A 268 -18.19 15.50 -5.79
N HIS A 269 -17.29 14.56 -5.53
CA HIS A 269 -16.76 13.65 -6.55
C HIS A 269 -17.35 12.25 -6.49
N TRP A 270 -17.63 11.73 -5.30
CA TRP A 270 -18.07 10.35 -5.05
C TRP A 270 -19.16 10.31 -3.96
N PRO A 271 -20.32 10.95 -4.14
CA PRO A 271 -21.36 11.10 -3.10
C PRO A 271 -21.97 9.77 -2.63
N TYR A 272 -21.79 8.69 -3.39
CA TYR A 272 -22.35 7.36 -3.12
C TYR A 272 -21.29 6.32 -2.75
N THR A 273 -20.03 6.73 -2.53
CA THR A 273 -18.97 5.81 -2.10
C THR A 273 -19.25 5.28 -0.69
N MET A 274 -18.76 4.08 -0.38
CA MET A 274 -18.95 3.50 0.95
C MET A 274 -18.10 4.21 2.01
N ASN A 275 -18.65 4.33 3.20
CA ASN A 275 -17.96 4.77 4.41
C ASN A 275 -17.78 3.56 5.33
N ALA A 276 -16.73 2.76 5.09
CA ALA A 276 -16.44 1.58 5.90
C ALA A 276 -15.61 1.96 7.14
N THR A 277 -15.73 1.15 8.18
CA THR A 277 -14.92 1.26 9.40
C THR A 277 -14.34 -0.09 9.81
N SER A 278 -14.95 -1.21 9.45
CA SER A 278 -14.40 -2.56 9.58
C SER A 278 -14.88 -3.41 8.41
N THR A 279 -14.02 -4.27 7.90
CA THR A 279 -14.34 -5.21 6.82
C THR A 279 -13.87 -6.61 7.21
N HIS A 280 -14.07 -7.59 6.33
CA HIS A 280 -13.52 -8.92 6.53
C HIS A 280 -12.00 -9.00 6.35
N ASP A 281 -11.38 -8.00 5.70
CA ASP A 281 -9.92 -7.96 5.46
C ASP A 281 -9.17 -6.89 6.27
N THR A 282 -9.87 -6.02 7.01
CA THR A 282 -9.19 -5.10 7.94
C THR A 282 -8.29 -5.89 8.91
N LYS A 283 -7.05 -5.44 9.07
CA LYS A 283 -6.05 -6.06 9.95
C LYS A 283 -6.52 -6.06 11.40
N ARG A 284 -7.29 -5.05 11.81
CA ARG A 284 -7.92 -4.92 13.14
C ARG A 284 -9.32 -4.32 13.00
N SER A 285 -10.25 -4.62 13.91
CA SER A 285 -11.56 -3.96 13.91
C SER A 285 -11.46 -2.50 14.37
N GLN A 286 -12.48 -1.71 14.08
CA GLN A 286 -12.56 -0.29 14.46
C GLN A 286 -12.33 -0.07 15.96
N ASP A 287 -12.88 -0.94 16.82
CA ASP A 287 -12.82 -0.76 18.27
C ASP A 287 -11.43 -1.06 18.81
N ILE A 288 -10.73 -2.04 18.21
CA ILE A 288 -9.32 -2.32 18.53
C ILE A 288 -8.46 -1.12 18.16
N ARG A 289 -8.67 -0.53 16.96
CA ARG A 289 -7.93 0.66 16.54
C ARG A 289 -8.24 1.86 17.42
N ALA A 290 -9.51 2.08 17.78
CA ALA A 290 -9.93 3.17 18.65
C ALA A 290 -9.24 3.11 20.04
N ARG A 291 -9.11 1.92 20.64
CA ARG A 291 -8.37 1.76 21.90
C ARG A 291 -6.88 2.04 21.76
N ILE A 292 -6.26 1.60 20.65
CA ILE A 292 -4.83 1.83 20.41
C ILE A 292 -4.56 3.31 20.11
N ASN A 293 -5.48 4.04 19.46
CA ASN A 293 -5.32 5.48 19.18
C ASN A 293 -5.04 6.29 20.45
N VAL A 294 -5.62 5.90 21.60
CA VAL A 294 -5.41 6.57 22.90
C VAL A 294 -3.93 6.61 23.31
N LEU A 295 -3.09 5.70 22.83
CA LEU A 295 -1.64 5.75 23.09
C LEU A 295 -0.99 7.04 22.57
N SER A 296 -1.58 7.69 21.56
CA SER A 296 -1.15 9.02 21.10
C SER A 296 -1.52 10.15 22.06
N GLU A 297 -2.52 9.98 22.91
CA GLU A 297 -2.94 10.98 23.91
C GLU A 297 -2.15 10.85 25.22
N ILE A 298 -1.67 9.64 25.54
CA ILE A 298 -0.95 9.32 26.79
C ILE A 298 0.44 8.65 26.55
N PRO A 299 1.32 9.25 25.74
CA PRO A 299 2.59 8.63 25.36
C PRO A 299 3.52 8.33 26.55
N GLU A 300 3.51 9.17 27.59
CA GLU A 300 4.33 8.98 28.80
C GLU A 300 3.90 7.76 29.62
N GLU A 301 2.58 7.57 29.80
CA GLU A 301 2.03 6.40 30.49
C GLU A 301 2.29 5.13 29.68
N TRP A 302 2.17 5.22 28.36
CA TRP A 302 2.53 4.14 27.45
C TRP A 302 4.00 3.72 27.61
N GLU A 303 4.94 4.66 27.61
CA GLU A 303 6.38 4.37 27.76
C GLU A 303 6.70 3.70 29.11
N ALA A 304 6.08 4.19 30.19
CA ALA A 304 6.27 3.65 31.53
C ALA A 304 5.85 2.17 31.59
N HIS A 305 4.67 1.84 31.06
CA HIS A 305 4.19 0.46 31.01
C HIS A 305 4.99 -0.42 30.06
N LEU A 306 5.38 0.10 28.90
CA LEU A 306 6.21 -0.63 27.94
C LEU A 306 7.56 -1.05 28.57
N THR A 307 8.19 -0.15 29.32
CA THR A 307 9.44 -0.43 30.04
C THR A 307 9.24 -1.46 31.15
N GLN A 308 8.19 -1.30 31.94
CA GLN A 308 7.82 -2.23 33.02
C GLN A 308 7.56 -3.65 32.47
N TRP A 309 6.75 -3.76 31.42
CA TRP A 309 6.41 -5.07 30.83
C TRP A 309 7.61 -5.73 30.18
N ARG A 310 8.50 -4.97 29.54
CA ARG A 310 9.78 -5.50 29.03
C ARG A 310 10.64 -6.10 30.14
N GLN A 311 10.71 -5.44 31.30
CA GLN A 311 11.45 -5.97 32.46
C GLN A 311 10.82 -7.26 32.99
N TRP A 312 9.49 -7.29 33.16
CA TRP A 312 8.77 -8.46 33.66
C TRP A 312 8.86 -9.67 32.72
N ASN A 313 8.90 -9.43 31.42
CA ASN A 313 8.94 -10.49 30.42
C ASN A 313 10.36 -10.83 29.95
N ALA A 314 11.40 -10.08 30.35
CA ALA A 314 12.78 -10.36 29.99
C ALA A 314 13.22 -11.81 30.31
N PRO A 315 12.89 -12.41 31.48
CA PRO A 315 13.27 -13.80 31.77
C PRO A 315 12.57 -14.85 30.90
N LYS A 316 11.47 -14.48 30.22
CA LYS A 316 10.70 -15.38 29.36
C LYS A 316 11.20 -15.39 27.91
N LYS A 317 12.07 -14.44 27.54
CA LYS A 317 12.66 -14.39 26.21
C LYS A 317 13.69 -15.49 26.03
N THR A 318 13.64 -16.18 24.90
CA THR A 318 14.67 -17.13 24.48
C THR A 318 15.57 -16.48 23.42
N ARG A 319 16.70 -17.11 23.10
CA ARG A 319 17.55 -16.67 21.98
C ARG A 319 17.45 -17.67 20.84
N VAL A 320 17.20 -17.17 19.64
CA VAL A 320 17.24 -17.95 18.40
C VAL A 320 18.28 -17.30 17.49
N ASN A 321 19.28 -18.06 17.05
CA ASN A 321 20.41 -17.54 16.26
C ASN A 321 21.12 -16.33 16.92
N GLY A 322 21.20 -16.34 18.25
CA GLY A 322 21.80 -15.24 19.01
C GLY A 322 20.93 -13.99 19.14
N ILE A 323 19.68 -13.98 18.65
CA ILE A 323 18.75 -12.84 18.75
C ILE A 323 17.69 -13.16 19.83
N PRO A 324 17.40 -12.24 20.78
CA PRO A 324 16.33 -12.42 21.74
C PRO A 324 14.97 -12.38 21.04
N VAL A 325 14.13 -13.41 21.24
CA VAL A 325 12.79 -13.48 20.67
C VAL A 325 11.71 -13.33 21.77
N PRO A 326 10.63 -12.57 21.51
CA PRO A 326 10.41 -11.74 20.32
C PRO A 326 11.38 -10.56 20.26
N GLU A 327 11.73 -10.15 19.03
CA GLU A 327 12.49 -8.94 18.74
C GLU A 327 11.72 -7.69 19.22
N PRO A 328 12.39 -6.55 19.48
CA PRO A 328 11.72 -5.36 20.02
C PRO A 328 10.49 -4.89 19.24
N ASN A 329 10.52 -4.86 17.90
CA ASN A 329 9.36 -4.42 17.10
C ASN A 329 8.16 -5.39 17.27
N ILE A 330 8.43 -6.69 17.38
CA ILE A 330 7.40 -7.71 17.61
C ILE A 330 6.90 -7.68 19.06
N GLU A 331 7.77 -7.41 20.02
CA GLU A 331 7.37 -7.21 21.42
C GLU A 331 6.41 -6.02 21.56
N MET A 332 6.73 -4.89 20.91
CA MET A 332 5.84 -3.74 20.87
C MET A 332 4.51 -4.07 20.16
N LEU A 333 4.56 -4.85 19.08
CA LEU A 333 3.35 -5.32 18.39
C LEU A 333 2.45 -6.13 19.33
N ILE A 334 3.02 -7.03 20.13
CA ILE A 334 2.30 -7.86 21.10
C ILE A 334 1.60 -6.98 22.13
N TYR A 335 2.31 -6.02 22.73
CA TYR A 335 1.74 -5.17 23.78
C TYR A 335 0.61 -4.28 23.27
N GLN A 336 0.76 -3.64 22.10
CA GLN A 336 -0.33 -2.85 21.52
C GLN A 336 -1.52 -3.72 21.10
N THR A 337 -1.27 -4.94 20.60
CA THR A 337 -2.34 -5.90 20.30
C THR A 337 -3.10 -6.30 21.55
N LEU A 338 -2.41 -6.53 22.67
CA LEU A 338 -3.04 -6.80 23.96
C LEU A 338 -3.91 -5.63 24.41
N ILE A 339 -3.41 -4.40 24.36
CA ILE A 339 -4.18 -3.19 24.73
C ILE A 339 -5.45 -3.07 23.87
N GLY A 340 -5.32 -3.21 22.55
CA GLY A 340 -6.44 -3.04 21.64
C GLY A 340 -7.48 -4.15 21.75
N ALA A 341 -7.05 -5.41 21.95
CA ALA A 341 -7.92 -6.57 21.88
C ALA A 341 -8.28 -7.18 23.26
N TRP A 342 -7.82 -6.60 24.37
CA TRP A 342 -8.09 -7.15 25.70
C TRP A 342 -9.61 -7.28 25.94
N PRO A 343 -10.10 -8.44 26.41
CA PRO A 343 -11.52 -8.63 26.65
C PRO A 343 -12.06 -7.69 27.72
N LEU A 344 -13.31 -7.25 27.56
CA LEU A 344 -14.01 -6.45 28.58
C LEU A 344 -14.69 -7.32 29.63
N ASP A 345 -15.04 -8.57 29.28
CA ASP A 345 -15.56 -9.58 30.19
C ASP A 345 -14.46 -10.61 30.51
N GLU A 346 -14.16 -10.81 31.79
CA GLU A 346 -13.17 -11.78 32.25
C GLU A 346 -13.45 -13.20 31.76
N LYS A 347 -14.72 -13.55 31.51
CA LYS A 347 -15.12 -14.88 30.98
C LYS A 347 -14.57 -15.15 29.58
N GLU A 348 -14.22 -14.11 28.83
CA GLU A 348 -13.67 -14.25 27.48
C GLU A 348 -12.15 -14.47 27.47
N VAL A 349 -11.46 -14.22 28.59
CA VAL A 349 -9.99 -14.32 28.70
C VAL A 349 -9.45 -15.71 28.32
N PRO A 350 -10.08 -16.85 28.73
CA PRO A 350 -9.61 -18.17 28.31
C PRO A 350 -9.60 -18.34 26.78
N GLY A 351 -10.66 -17.92 26.09
CA GLY A 351 -10.75 -17.99 24.63
C GLY A 351 -9.85 -16.98 23.92
N PHE A 352 -9.61 -15.83 24.54
CA PHE A 352 -8.73 -14.79 24.01
C PHE A 352 -7.28 -15.26 23.88
N LYS A 353 -6.76 -16.03 24.85
CA LYS A 353 -5.38 -16.51 24.83
C LYS A 353 -5.05 -17.29 23.55
N GLU A 354 -5.94 -18.18 23.13
CA GLU A 354 -5.73 -18.97 21.91
C GLU A 354 -5.89 -18.15 20.64
N ARG A 355 -6.85 -17.20 20.62
CA ARG A 355 -6.98 -16.23 19.52
C ARG A 355 -5.72 -15.37 19.36
N LEU A 356 -5.17 -14.88 20.47
CA LEU A 356 -3.94 -14.08 20.46
C LEU A 356 -2.76 -14.88 19.93
N LYS A 357 -2.56 -16.12 20.38
CA LYS A 357 -1.49 -16.99 19.85
C LYS A 357 -1.63 -17.21 18.35
N ALA A 358 -2.83 -17.54 17.86
CA ALA A 358 -3.09 -17.74 16.44
C ALA A 358 -2.80 -16.47 15.63
N TYR A 359 -3.21 -15.31 16.14
CA TYR A 359 -2.90 -14.02 15.54
C TYR A 359 -1.39 -13.75 15.51
N LEU A 360 -0.67 -13.97 16.61
CA LEU A 360 0.77 -13.72 16.67
C LEU A 360 1.54 -14.63 15.71
N VAL A 361 1.15 -15.91 15.58
CA VAL A 361 1.72 -16.80 14.56
C VAL A 361 1.47 -16.27 13.15
N LYS A 362 0.29 -15.72 12.86
CA LYS A 362 0.01 -15.06 11.57
C LYS A 362 0.85 -13.80 11.38
N ALA A 363 1.02 -12.98 12.41
CA ALA A 363 1.69 -11.69 12.33
C ALA A 363 3.22 -11.79 12.17
N VAL A 364 3.83 -12.88 12.64
CA VAL A 364 5.29 -13.12 12.54
C VAL A 364 5.71 -13.96 11.34
N ARG A 365 4.75 -14.58 10.65
CA ARG A 365 4.96 -15.27 9.37
C ARG A 365 4.84 -14.26 8.25
#